data_AF-A0A948NCY7-F1
#
_entry.id   AF-A0A948NCY7-F1
#
_cell.length_a   1.000
_cell.length_b   1.000
_cell.length_c   1.000
_cell.angle_alpha   90.00
_cell.angle_beta   90.00
_cell.angle_gamma   90.00
#
_symmetry.space_group_name_H-M   'P 1'
#
loop_
_entity.id
_entity.type
_entity.pdbx_description
1 polymer ?
#
loop_
_entity_poly.entity_id
_entity_poly.type
_entity_poly.pdbx_seq_one_letter_code
_entity_poly.pdbx_strand_id
1 'polypeptide(L)'
;MHACRNWLPDNRWHFQHGPIDLIIHADGNGGAVADAHERAWSRFTRVLQELVGELPALRAPVGDTCPVHGVVAQRMWAACTPYRSGFITSMAAVAGAVAQEILNCYARDGIDRAWVNNGGDIALHLAPGQSASVGVVSDISKLGLQQLRNGLVMDGKLHITSTMPVRGVATSGWRGRSQSMGIADSVTVLAHTAAQADAAATIVANAVNVQDARISRMPAWLVRDDSDLGGLHVTVDVPALPLAQVQTALQRGLLKAQELKAGGLLWFALLACQGQYAATSDLAALEQGAPSEKNIAEVEVGSVFA
;
A
#
# COMPACT_ATOMS: atom_id res chain seq x y z
N MET A 1 -24.04 -7.00 2.60
CA MET A 1 -23.62 -5.79 3.35
C MET A 1 -23.82 -4.59 2.47
N HIS A 2 -24.38 -3.50 3.00
CA HIS A 2 -24.52 -2.24 2.27
C HIS A 2 -23.26 -1.38 2.50
N ALA A 3 -22.91 -0.54 1.52
CA ALA A 3 -21.85 0.44 1.70
C ALA A 3 -22.28 1.51 2.72
N CYS A 4 -21.37 1.96 3.57
CA CYS A 4 -21.58 3.09 4.49
C CYS A 4 -20.47 4.17 4.34
N ARG A 5 -20.81 5.41 4.71
CA ARG A 5 -19.87 6.54 4.81
C ARG A 5 -20.05 7.28 6.12
N ASN A 6 -18.95 7.71 6.73
CA ASN A 6 -18.93 8.50 7.96
C ASN A 6 -17.97 9.69 7.81
N TRP A 7 -18.37 10.83 8.36
CA TRP A 7 -17.48 12.00 8.49
C TRP A 7 -16.61 11.85 9.74
N LEU A 8 -15.33 12.22 9.64
CA LEU A 8 -14.37 12.16 10.74
C LEU A 8 -14.00 13.58 11.24
N PRO A 9 -13.57 13.72 12.52
CA PRO A 9 -13.36 15.04 13.16
C PRO A 9 -12.26 15.95 12.58
N ASP A 10 -11.53 15.50 11.56
CA ASP A 10 -10.40 16.19 10.92
C ASP A 10 -10.59 16.38 9.41
N ASN A 11 -11.85 16.56 8.99
CA ASN A 11 -12.26 16.75 7.60
C ASN A 11 -11.97 15.55 6.69
N ARG A 12 -11.77 14.37 7.27
CA ARG A 12 -11.67 13.12 6.52
C ARG A 12 -13.01 12.41 6.41
N TRP A 13 -13.12 11.56 5.40
CA TRP A 13 -14.21 10.62 5.24
C TRP A 13 -13.73 9.20 5.44
N HIS A 14 -14.57 8.40 6.08
CA HIS A 14 -14.45 6.94 6.12
C HIS A 14 -15.51 6.32 5.22
N PHE A 15 -15.12 5.56 4.20
CA PHE A 15 -16.03 4.78 3.35
C PHE A 15 -15.76 3.29 3.55
N GLN A 16 -16.81 2.50 3.78
CA GLN A 16 -16.65 1.05 4.00
C GLN A 16 -17.68 0.25 3.21
N HIS A 17 -17.24 -0.83 2.56
CA HIS A 17 -18.11 -1.80 1.89
C HIS A 17 -17.44 -3.18 1.90
N GLY A 18 -17.95 -4.08 2.76
CA GLY A 18 -17.33 -5.39 2.95
C GLY A 18 -15.88 -5.24 3.46
N PRO A 19 -14.88 -5.84 2.81
CA PRO A 19 -13.48 -5.74 3.22
C PRO A 19 -12.78 -4.43 2.79
N ILE A 20 -13.44 -3.61 1.95
CA ILE A 20 -12.88 -2.36 1.47
C ILE A 20 -13.15 -1.28 2.52
N ASP A 21 -12.09 -0.64 2.99
CA ASP A 21 -12.12 0.36 4.06
C ASP A 21 -11.22 1.54 3.68
N LEU A 22 -11.83 2.68 3.37
CA LEU A 22 -11.13 3.86 2.84
C LEU A 22 -11.17 5.02 3.83
N ILE A 23 -9.99 5.59 4.09
CA ILE A 23 -9.84 6.91 4.71
C ILE A 23 -9.46 7.91 3.62
N ILE A 24 -10.27 8.96 3.47
CA ILE A 24 -10.18 9.90 2.35
C ILE A 24 -10.04 11.33 2.88
N HIS A 25 -9.10 12.07 2.31
CA HIS A 25 -8.91 13.50 2.58
C HIS A 25 -8.75 14.26 1.27
N ALA A 26 -9.20 15.52 1.24
CA ALA A 26 -8.89 16.44 0.16
C ALA A 26 -8.81 17.89 0.68
N ASP A 27 -7.86 18.64 0.14
CA ASP A 27 -7.73 20.08 0.32
C ASP A 27 -7.94 20.79 -1.01
N GLY A 28 -8.55 21.98 -0.96
CA GLY A 28 -8.80 22.82 -2.13
C GLY A 28 -10.02 23.71 -1.96
N ASN A 29 -10.63 24.10 -3.08
CA ASN A 29 -11.89 24.83 -3.10
C ASN A 29 -13.01 23.98 -2.49
N GLY A 30 -13.70 24.50 -1.47
CA GLY A 30 -14.72 23.74 -0.73
C GLY A 30 -15.86 23.17 -1.59
N GLY A 31 -16.27 23.86 -2.65
CA GLY A 31 -17.28 23.35 -3.59
C GLY A 31 -16.75 22.19 -4.45
N ALA A 32 -15.53 22.34 -4.98
CA ALA A 32 -14.88 21.27 -5.74
C ALA A 32 -14.62 20.02 -4.89
N VAL A 33 -14.18 20.20 -3.65
CA VAL A 33 -13.96 19.13 -2.67
C VAL A 33 -15.27 18.40 -2.34
N ALA A 34 -16.34 19.14 -2.02
CA ALA A 34 -17.65 18.54 -1.73
C ALA A 34 -18.18 17.74 -2.93
N ASP A 35 -18.12 18.29 -4.15
CA ASP A 35 -18.50 17.58 -5.37
C ASP A 35 -17.66 16.31 -5.59
N ALA A 36 -16.36 16.36 -5.29
CA ALA A 36 -15.46 15.22 -5.43
C ALA A 36 -15.82 14.11 -4.44
N HIS A 37 -16.17 14.43 -3.20
CA HIS A 37 -16.65 13.47 -2.21
C HIS A 37 -17.94 12.76 -2.65
N GLU A 38 -18.90 13.49 -3.23
CA GLU A 38 -20.15 12.88 -3.70
C GLU A 38 -19.91 11.97 -4.91
N ARG A 39 -19.03 12.35 -5.84
CA ARG A 39 -18.61 11.47 -6.96
C ARG A 39 -17.87 10.23 -6.47
N ALA A 40 -16.95 10.41 -5.53
CA ALA A 40 -16.19 9.32 -4.91
C ALA A 40 -17.14 8.32 -4.23
N TRP A 41 -18.14 8.82 -3.50
CA TRP A 41 -19.16 7.99 -2.86
C TRP A 41 -20.00 7.22 -3.90
N SER A 42 -20.51 7.91 -4.92
CA SER A 42 -21.29 7.29 -5.99
C SER A 42 -20.51 6.15 -6.66
N ARG A 43 -19.21 6.37 -6.96
CA ARG A 43 -18.34 5.34 -7.52
C ARG A 43 -18.12 4.18 -6.56
N PHE A 44 -17.77 4.48 -5.31
CA PHE A 44 -17.41 3.51 -4.27
C PHE A 44 -18.49 2.44 -4.04
N THR A 45 -19.76 2.84 -4.02
CA THR A 45 -20.88 1.91 -3.78
C THR A 45 -20.94 0.74 -4.76
N ARG A 46 -20.37 0.88 -5.96
CA ARG A 46 -20.39 -0.12 -7.03
C ARG A 46 -19.16 -1.02 -7.09
N VAL A 47 -18.02 -0.55 -6.57
CA VAL A 47 -16.70 -1.19 -6.75
C VAL A 47 -16.70 -2.65 -6.26
N LEU A 48 -17.24 -2.92 -5.07
CA LEU A 48 -17.21 -4.28 -4.51
C LEU A 48 -17.94 -5.29 -5.40
N GLN A 49 -19.12 -4.93 -5.92
CA GLN A 49 -19.91 -5.85 -6.73
C GLN A 49 -19.27 -6.12 -8.09
N GLU A 50 -18.64 -5.10 -8.68
CA GLU A 50 -17.85 -5.26 -9.92
C GLU A 50 -16.69 -6.25 -9.71
N LEU A 51 -15.93 -6.11 -8.61
CA LEU A 51 -14.83 -7.02 -8.28
C LEU A 51 -15.29 -8.44 -7.95
N VAL A 52 -16.39 -8.58 -7.19
CA VAL A 52 -16.98 -9.90 -6.88
C VAL A 52 -17.40 -10.63 -8.16
N GLY A 53 -17.95 -9.91 -9.14
CA GLY A 53 -18.34 -10.47 -10.43
C GLY A 53 -17.18 -11.07 -11.24
N GLU A 54 -15.96 -10.60 -11.00
CA GLU A 54 -14.74 -11.06 -11.70
C GLU A 54 -13.77 -11.84 -10.79
N LEU A 55 -14.20 -12.15 -9.55
CA LEU A 55 -13.34 -12.71 -8.52
C LEU A 55 -12.63 -14.02 -8.90
N PRO A 56 -13.27 -14.99 -9.59
CA PRO A 56 -12.57 -16.19 -10.03
C PRO A 56 -11.37 -15.90 -10.94
N ALA A 57 -11.50 -14.93 -11.86
CA ALA A 57 -10.43 -14.54 -12.76
C ALA A 57 -9.34 -13.72 -12.03
N LEU A 58 -9.73 -12.87 -11.08
CA LEU A 58 -8.79 -12.08 -10.28
C LEU A 58 -7.92 -12.94 -9.35
N ARG A 59 -8.46 -14.07 -8.86
CA ARG A 59 -7.75 -15.04 -8.04
C ARG A 59 -6.90 -16.04 -8.85
N ALA A 60 -7.07 -16.10 -10.17
CA ALA A 60 -6.22 -16.91 -11.01
C ALA A 60 -4.82 -16.29 -11.12
N PRO A 61 -3.77 -17.11 -11.30
CA PRO A 61 -2.45 -16.61 -11.65
C PRO A 61 -2.50 -15.72 -12.89
N VAL A 62 -1.76 -14.61 -12.87
CA VAL A 62 -1.71 -13.68 -13.99
C VAL A 62 -1.02 -14.35 -15.19
N GLY A 63 -1.76 -14.53 -16.28
CA GLY A 63 -1.26 -15.06 -17.54
C GLY A 63 -0.97 -13.98 -18.60
N ASP A 64 -0.78 -14.40 -19.85
CA ASP A 64 -0.42 -13.50 -20.96
C ASP A 64 -1.61 -12.68 -21.49
N THR A 65 -2.84 -13.16 -21.31
CA THR A 65 -4.07 -12.49 -21.76
C THR A 65 -4.87 -11.96 -20.59
N CYS A 66 -5.38 -10.73 -20.68
CA CYS A 66 -6.25 -10.14 -19.66
C CYS A 66 -7.64 -10.79 -19.69
N PRO A 67 -8.07 -11.51 -18.64
CA PRO A 67 -9.35 -12.21 -18.61
C PRO A 67 -10.49 -11.37 -18.03
N VAL A 68 -10.20 -10.13 -17.61
CA VAL A 68 -11.11 -9.25 -16.87
C VAL A 68 -11.48 -8.00 -17.69
N HIS A 69 -12.65 -7.44 -17.41
CA HIS A 69 -13.23 -6.31 -18.14
C HIS A 69 -13.46 -5.08 -17.27
N GLY A 70 -13.69 -5.25 -15.96
CA GLY A 70 -13.91 -4.13 -15.05
C GLY A 70 -12.69 -3.22 -14.95
N VAL A 71 -12.90 -1.89 -14.88
CA VAL A 71 -11.81 -0.91 -14.86
C VAL A 71 -10.84 -1.14 -13.69
N VAL A 72 -11.37 -1.46 -12.50
CA VAL A 72 -10.54 -1.77 -11.33
C VAL A 72 -9.80 -3.09 -11.51
N ALA A 73 -10.48 -4.13 -12.01
CA ALA A 73 -9.90 -5.43 -12.27
C ALA A 73 -8.78 -5.40 -13.32
N GLN A 74 -8.97 -4.67 -14.42
CA GLN A 74 -7.94 -4.46 -15.44
C GLN A 74 -6.74 -3.71 -14.89
N ARG A 75 -6.96 -2.73 -13.99
CA ARG A 75 -5.88 -2.03 -13.29
C ARG A 75 -5.08 -2.97 -12.40
N MET A 76 -5.76 -3.85 -11.66
CA MET A 76 -5.10 -4.88 -10.84
C MET A 76 -4.27 -5.82 -11.71
N TRP A 77 -4.86 -6.36 -12.79
CA TRP A 77 -4.16 -7.25 -13.71
C TRP A 77 -2.94 -6.57 -14.34
N ALA A 78 -3.08 -5.34 -14.82
CA ALA A 78 -1.97 -4.58 -15.42
C ALA A 78 -0.83 -4.31 -14.42
N ALA A 79 -1.15 -4.02 -13.15
CA ALA A 79 -0.15 -3.84 -12.11
C ALA A 79 0.62 -5.13 -11.78
N CYS A 80 -0.04 -6.29 -11.86
CA CYS A 80 0.57 -7.59 -11.58
C CYS A 80 1.28 -8.24 -12.78
N THR A 81 0.91 -7.87 -14.01
CA THR A 81 1.45 -8.42 -15.27
C THR A 81 2.98 -8.43 -15.38
N PRO A 82 3.72 -7.40 -14.92
CA PRO A 82 5.18 -7.42 -14.95
C PRO A 82 5.82 -8.56 -14.14
N TYR A 83 5.10 -9.14 -13.17
CA TYR A 83 5.61 -10.17 -12.27
C TYR A 83 5.18 -11.59 -12.65
N ARG A 84 4.48 -11.76 -13.79
CA ARG A 84 3.88 -13.03 -14.24
C ARG A 84 4.85 -14.19 -14.50
N SER A 85 6.16 -13.93 -14.56
CA SER A 85 7.17 -14.99 -14.64
C SER A 85 7.30 -15.78 -13.34
N GLY A 86 6.93 -15.16 -12.21
CA GLY A 86 6.71 -15.83 -10.93
C GLY A 86 5.22 -16.06 -10.66
N PHE A 87 4.90 -16.52 -9.46
CA PHE A 87 3.51 -16.61 -9.03
C PHE A 87 3.04 -15.25 -8.51
N ILE A 88 1.95 -14.74 -9.10
CA ILE A 88 1.18 -13.60 -8.60
C ILE A 88 -0.26 -13.71 -9.12
N THR A 89 -1.23 -13.24 -8.34
CA THR A 89 -2.62 -13.07 -8.77
C THR A 89 -2.93 -11.57 -8.84
N SER A 90 -4.03 -11.20 -9.49
CA SER A 90 -4.45 -9.79 -9.52
C SER A 90 -4.83 -9.28 -8.12
N MET A 91 -5.14 -10.17 -7.18
CA MET A 91 -5.47 -9.82 -5.79
C MET A 91 -4.34 -9.08 -5.06
N ALA A 92 -3.10 -9.24 -5.49
CA ALA A 92 -1.94 -8.53 -4.93
C ALA A 92 -1.92 -7.01 -5.18
N ALA A 93 -2.87 -6.48 -5.97
CA ALA A 93 -2.99 -5.05 -6.26
C ALA A 93 -4.37 -4.47 -5.90
N VAL A 94 -5.21 -5.25 -5.19
CA VAL A 94 -6.63 -4.89 -4.98
C VAL A 94 -6.78 -3.59 -4.21
N ALA A 95 -6.00 -3.41 -3.14
CA ALA A 95 -6.19 -2.29 -2.22
C ALA A 95 -5.74 -1.00 -2.88
N GLY A 96 -4.56 -1.01 -3.50
CA GLY A 96 -4.02 0.10 -4.29
C GLY A 96 -4.89 0.44 -5.50
N ALA A 97 -5.41 -0.55 -6.23
CA ALA A 97 -6.26 -0.31 -7.39
C ALA A 97 -7.61 0.33 -7.04
N VAL A 98 -8.21 -0.07 -5.91
CA VAL A 98 -9.43 0.55 -5.39
C VAL A 98 -9.17 1.96 -4.89
N ALA A 99 -8.11 2.18 -4.11
CA ALA A 99 -7.73 3.51 -3.65
C ALA A 99 -7.53 4.48 -4.83
N GLN A 100 -6.83 4.02 -5.87
CA GLN A 100 -6.59 4.77 -7.09
C GLN A 100 -7.87 5.05 -7.87
N GLU A 101 -8.81 4.11 -7.95
CA GLU A 101 -10.09 4.32 -8.61
C GLU A 101 -10.88 5.46 -7.97
N ILE A 102 -10.94 5.48 -6.64
CA ILE A 102 -11.67 6.50 -5.89
C ILE A 102 -10.95 7.85 -5.97
N LEU A 103 -9.61 7.85 -5.91
CA LEU A 103 -8.81 9.07 -6.06
C LEU A 103 -9.07 9.79 -7.38
N ASN A 104 -9.37 9.07 -8.48
CA ASN A 104 -9.65 9.69 -9.77
C ASN A 104 -10.81 10.71 -9.73
N CYS A 105 -11.71 10.63 -8.74
CA CYS A 105 -12.77 11.62 -8.53
C CYS A 105 -12.26 13.00 -8.07
N TYR A 106 -11.03 13.05 -7.55
CA TYR A 106 -10.35 14.23 -7.04
C TYR A 106 -9.36 14.83 -8.03
N ALA A 107 -9.08 14.17 -9.16
CA ALA A 107 -8.20 14.69 -10.20
C ALA A 107 -8.91 15.73 -11.08
N ARG A 108 -9.18 16.92 -10.52
CA ARG A 108 -9.94 18.00 -11.16
C ARG A 108 -9.54 19.38 -10.63
N ASP A 109 -9.90 20.41 -11.40
CA ASP A 109 -9.68 21.80 -10.99
C ASP A 109 -10.35 22.11 -9.64
N GLY A 110 -9.63 22.89 -8.83
CA GLY A 110 -10.06 23.25 -7.48
C GLY A 110 -9.70 22.23 -6.41
N ILE A 111 -9.03 21.12 -6.74
CA ILE A 111 -8.40 20.23 -5.76
C ILE A 111 -6.90 20.50 -5.73
N ASP A 112 -6.37 20.88 -4.57
CA ASP A 112 -4.94 21.12 -4.38
C ASP A 112 -4.22 19.79 -4.11
N ARG A 113 -4.74 19.00 -3.18
CA ARG A 113 -4.21 17.67 -2.88
C ARG A 113 -5.33 16.78 -2.35
N ALA A 114 -5.22 15.49 -2.61
CA ALA A 114 -6.13 14.50 -2.06
C ALA A 114 -5.41 13.17 -1.86
N TRP A 115 -5.91 12.36 -0.94
CA TRP A 115 -5.45 10.99 -0.80
C TRP A 115 -6.57 10.06 -0.41
N VAL A 116 -6.45 8.81 -0.87
CA VAL A 116 -7.32 7.70 -0.50
C VAL A 116 -6.43 6.61 0.04
N ASN A 117 -6.59 6.27 1.32
CA ASN A 117 -5.87 5.20 1.99
C ASN A 117 -6.81 4.00 2.16
N ASN A 118 -6.51 2.90 1.46
CA ASN A 118 -7.17 1.61 1.66
C ASN A 118 -6.28 0.72 2.53
N GLY A 119 -6.15 1.12 3.79
CA GLY A 119 -5.56 0.27 4.79
C GLY A 119 -4.07 -0.02 4.69
N GLY A 120 -3.27 0.91 4.15
CA GLY A 120 -1.83 0.77 3.92
C GLY A 120 -1.44 1.13 2.49
N ASP A 121 -2.41 1.04 1.58
CA ASP A 121 -2.27 1.35 0.16
C ASP A 121 -2.91 2.71 -0.14
N ILE A 122 -2.07 3.69 -0.44
CA ILE A 122 -2.43 5.10 -0.53
C ILE A 122 -2.28 5.56 -1.99
N ALA A 123 -3.36 6.07 -2.55
CA ALA A 123 -3.32 6.83 -3.79
C ALA A 123 -3.25 8.33 -3.47
N LEU A 124 -2.38 9.06 -4.16
CA LEU A 124 -2.11 10.49 -3.95
C LEU A 124 -2.46 11.32 -5.18
N HIS A 125 -3.15 12.43 -5.00
CA HIS A 125 -3.29 13.51 -5.97
C HIS A 125 -2.57 14.74 -5.42
N LEU A 126 -1.69 15.35 -6.21
CA LEU A 126 -0.93 16.55 -5.84
C LEU A 126 -0.91 17.51 -7.04
N ALA A 127 -1.57 18.65 -6.92
CA ALA A 127 -1.48 19.75 -7.88
C ALA A 127 -0.07 20.37 -7.87
N PRO A 128 0.34 21.10 -8.93
CA PRO A 128 1.65 21.74 -8.98
C PRO A 128 1.94 22.59 -7.74
N GLY A 129 3.11 22.40 -7.14
CA GLY A 129 3.54 23.10 -5.92
C GLY A 129 3.04 22.46 -4.61
N GLN A 130 2.18 21.45 -4.67
CA GLN A 130 1.70 20.73 -3.49
C GLN A 130 2.60 19.57 -3.10
N SER A 131 2.47 19.12 -1.85
CA SER A 131 3.20 18.01 -1.26
C SER A 131 2.34 17.25 -0.25
N ALA A 132 2.74 16.02 0.07
CA ALA A 132 2.17 15.20 1.12
C ALA A 132 3.29 14.54 1.94
N SER A 133 3.06 14.35 3.24
CA SER A 133 3.96 13.61 4.13
C SER A 133 3.29 12.31 4.56
N VAL A 134 3.89 11.18 4.18
CA VAL A 134 3.38 9.85 4.50
C VAL A 134 4.15 9.28 5.68
N GLY A 135 3.43 8.95 6.75
CA GLY A 135 4.00 8.29 7.92
C GLY A 135 4.33 6.83 7.65
N VAL A 136 5.52 6.38 8.07
CA VAL A 136 5.91 4.96 8.00
C VAL A 136 6.04 4.41 9.41
N VAL A 137 5.34 3.31 9.68
CA VAL A 137 5.45 2.54 10.92
C VAL A 137 6.10 1.20 10.57
N SER A 138 7.31 1.00 11.06
CA SER A 138 8.12 -0.15 10.68
C SER A 138 7.92 -1.38 11.55
N ASP A 139 7.43 -1.18 12.79
CA ASP A 139 7.13 -2.26 13.74
C ASP A 139 5.72 -2.13 14.32
N ILE A 140 4.77 -2.79 13.66
CA ILE A 140 3.37 -2.86 14.08
C ILE A 140 3.22 -3.57 15.43
N SER A 141 4.16 -4.47 15.81
CA SER A 141 4.06 -5.23 17.07
C SER A 141 4.44 -4.43 18.31
N LYS A 142 5.13 -3.30 18.13
CA LYS A 142 5.44 -2.36 19.21
C LYS A 142 4.30 -1.42 19.56
N LEU A 143 3.21 -1.40 18.78
CA LEU A 143 1.98 -0.64 19.03
C LEU A 143 1.25 -1.18 20.28
N GLY A 144 1.82 -0.95 21.46
CA GLY A 144 1.17 -1.25 22.73
C GLY A 144 0.04 -0.26 23.05
N LEU A 145 -0.90 -0.68 23.89
CA LEU A 145 -2.05 0.12 24.37
C LEU A 145 -1.68 1.49 24.98
N GLN A 146 -0.44 1.70 25.41
CA GLN A 146 0.04 3.00 25.89
C GLN A 146 0.44 3.98 24.77
N GLN A 147 0.87 3.51 23.59
CA GLN A 147 1.27 4.39 22.48
C GLN A 147 0.08 4.92 21.69
N LEU A 148 -1.05 4.21 21.70
CA LEU A 148 -2.33 4.71 21.18
C LEU A 148 -2.85 5.96 21.93
N ARG A 149 -2.37 6.21 23.16
CA ARG A 149 -2.76 7.37 23.97
C ARG A 149 -1.91 8.62 23.75
N ASN A 150 -0.70 8.48 23.19
CA ASN A 150 0.28 9.57 23.07
C ASN A 150 0.62 9.95 21.60
N GLY A 151 -0.13 9.41 20.63
CA GLY A 151 0.18 9.56 19.21
C GLY A 151 1.12 8.47 18.69
N LEU A 152 0.88 8.02 17.46
CA LEU A 152 1.69 7.02 16.77
C LEU A 152 3.14 7.51 16.68
N VAL A 153 4.09 6.80 17.30
CA VAL A 153 5.52 7.05 17.07
C VAL A 153 5.82 6.57 15.65
N MET A 154 5.95 7.51 14.72
CA MET A 154 6.38 7.23 13.35
C MET A 154 7.89 6.98 13.33
N ASP A 155 8.34 5.90 12.68
CA ASP A 155 9.76 5.60 12.52
C ASP A 155 10.41 6.47 11.41
N GLY A 156 9.59 7.18 10.64
CA GLY A 156 10.01 8.16 9.65
C GLY A 156 8.84 8.81 8.91
N LYS A 157 9.12 9.90 8.18
CA LYS A 157 8.18 10.57 7.27
C LYS A 157 8.76 10.57 5.85
N LEU A 158 7.98 10.10 4.89
CA LEU A 158 8.31 10.21 3.46
C LEU A 158 7.64 11.46 2.90
N HIS A 159 8.44 12.46 2.54
CA HIS A 159 7.94 13.68 1.91
C HIS A 159 7.82 13.49 0.39
N ILE A 160 6.62 13.65 -0.15
CA ILE A 160 6.29 13.46 -1.56
C ILE A 160 5.83 14.79 -2.13
N THR A 161 6.56 15.32 -3.09
CA THR A 161 6.21 16.57 -3.79
C THR A 161 5.53 16.27 -5.12
N SER A 162 4.77 17.24 -5.62
CA SER A 162 4.13 17.18 -6.95
C SER A 162 5.12 16.97 -8.11
N THR A 163 6.40 17.36 -7.95
CA THR A 163 7.45 17.16 -8.96
C THR A 163 8.01 15.74 -8.98
N MET A 164 7.81 14.97 -7.92
CA MET A 164 8.13 13.54 -7.91
C MET A 164 7.10 12.76 -8.75
N PRO A 165 7.52 11.68 -9.41
CA PRO A 165 6.60 10.85 -10.20
C PRO A 165 5.69 9.96 -9.33
N VAL A 166 5.82 10.02 -8.00
CA VAL A 166 5.12 9.14 -7.05
C VAL A 166 3.67 9.58 -6.87
N ARG A 167 2.72 8.67 -7.14
CA ARG A 167 1.29 8.85 -6.84
C ARG A 167 0.67 7.64 -6.13
N GLY A 168 1.50 6.66 -5.76
CA GLY A 168 1.11 5.49 -5.00
C GLY A 168 2.11 5.18 -3.89
N VAL A 169 1.58 4.83 -2.73
CA VAL A 169 2.34 4.24 -1.61
C VAL A 169 1.64 2.94 -1.22
N ALA A 170 2.39 1.90 -0.89
CA ALA A 170 1.85 0.64 -0.41
C ALA A 170 2.74 0.07 0.68
N THR A 171 2.15 -0.67 1.62
CA THR A 171 2.90 -1.36 2.68
C THR A 171 2.47 -2.81 2.79
N SER A 172 3.43 -3.73 2.63
CA SER A 172 3.20 -5.17 2.72
C SER A 172 4.13 -5.82 3.75
N GLY A 173 3.71 -6.91 4.39
CA GLY A 173 4.48 -7.60 5.42
C GLY A 173 3.71 -8.78 5.98
N TRP A 174 4.41 -9.73 6.61
CA TRP A 174 3.77 -10.97 7.09
C TRP A 174 2.79 -10.77 8.25
N ARG A 175 2.92 -9.66 8.97
CA ARG A 175 2.01 -9.22 10.05
C ARG A 175 0.85 -8.35 9.56
N GLY A 176 0.82 -8.06 8.27
CA GLY A 176 -0.23 -7.24 7.65
C GLY A 176 -1.55 -8.01 7.48
N ARG A 177 -2.52 -7.36 6.84
CA ARG A 177 -3.82 -7.97 6.50
C ARG A 177 -3.74 -9.02 5.39
N SER A 178 -2.68 -8.98 4.59
CA SER A 178 -2.45 -9.87 3.46
C SER A 178 -1.47 -10.97 3.85
N GLN A 179 -1.74 -12.20 3.38
CA GLN A 179 -0.84 -13.33 3.61
C GLN A 179 0.45 -13.13 2.80
N SER A 180 1.61 -13.32 3.44
CA SER A 180 2.93 -13.17 2.81
C SER A 180 3.71 -14.47 2.85
N MET A 181 4.53 -14.71 1.84
CA MET A 181 5.52 -15.80 1.82
C MET A 181 6.88 -15.34 2.40
N GLY A 182 7.08 -14.04 2.60
CA GLY A 182 8.31 -13.49 3.19
C GLY A 182 8.27 -13.38 4.70
N ILE A 183 9.33 -12.81 5.28
CA ILE A 183 9.45 -12.54 6.72
C ILE A 183 9.64 -11.05 7.03
N ALA A 184 9.45 -10.16 6.04
CA ALA A 184 9.46 -8.71 6.29
C ALA A 184 8.33 -8.31 7.23
N ASP A 185 8.67 -7.57 8.29
CA ASP A 185 7.66 -6.97 9.16
C ASP A 185 6.89 -5.89 8.40
N SER A 186 7.61 -5.10 7.59
CA SER A 186 7.04 -4.17 6.64
C SER A 186 7.97 -3.93 5.45
N VAL A 187 7.36 -3.69 4.30
CA VAL A 187 7.98 -3.15 3.09
C VAL A 187 7.09 -2.05 2.57
N THR A 188 7.57 -0.81 2.62
CA THR A 188 6.88 0.35 2.06
C THR A 188 7.44 0.66 0.68
N VAL A 189 6.59 0.69 -0.34
CA VAL A 189 6.96 1.01 -1.72
C VAL A 189 6.29 2.31 -2.17
N LEU A 190 7.06 3.15 -2.86
CA LEU A 190 6.59 4.31 -3.61
C LEU A 190 6.63 4.00 -5.11
N ALA A 191 5.54 4.26 -5.83
CA ALA A 191 5.46 4.04 -7.27
C ALA A 191 4.61 5.12 -7.98
N HIS A 192 4.59 5.05 -9.32
CA HIS A 192 3.82 5.96 -10.15
C HIS A 192 2.31 5.86 -9.93
N THR A 193 1.83 4.72 -9.45
CA THR A 193 0.41 4.47 -9.18
C THR A 193 0.25 3.60 -7.93
N ALA A 194 -0.88 3.70 -7.24
CA ALA A 194 -1.10 2.91 -6.02
C ALA A 194 -1.23 1.41 -6.33
N ALA A 195 -1.85 1.02 -7.45
CA ALA A 195 -1.90 -0.38 -7.86
C ALA A 195 -0.50 -0.98 -8.10
N GLN A 196 0.41 -0.23 -8.75
CA GLN A 196 1.79 -0.68 -8.93
C GLN A 196 2.54 -0.78 -7.61
N ALA A 197 2.34 0.19 -6.71
CA ALA A 197 2.97 0.16 -5.38
C ALA A 197 2.55 -1.10 -4.61
N ASP A 198 1.25 -1.44 -4.60
CA ASP A 198 0.67 -2.58 -3.89
C ASP A 198 1.27 -3.92 -4.39
N ALA A 199 1.24 -4.12 -5.71
CA ALA A 199 1.85 -5.31 -6.33
C ALA A 199 3.36 -5.40 -6.05
N ALA A 200 4.09 -4.29 -6.19
CA ALA A 200 5.52 -4.24 -5.94
C ALA A 200 5.86 -4.51 -4.47
N ALA A 201 5.11 -3.94 -3.53
CA ALA A 201 5.29 -4.15 -2.09
C ALA A 201 5.12 -5.63 -1.75
N THR A 202 4.10 -6.29 -2.32
CA THR A 202 3.89 -7.74 -2.16
C THR A 202 5.07 -8.56 -2.68
N ILE A 203 5.58 -8.25 -3.87
CA ILE A 203 6.73 -8.96 -4.46
C ILE A 203 8.01 -8.76 -3.63
N VAL A 204 8.30 -7.53 -3.22
CA VAL A 204 9.50 -7.22 -2.42
C VAL A 204 9.40 -7.84 -1.03
N ALA A 205 8.24 -7.76 -0.37
CA ALA A 205 8.01 -8.39 0.92
C ALA A 205 8.24 -9.91 0.87
N ASN A 206 7.73 -10.57 -0.19
CA ASN A 206 7.96 -12.01 -0.40
C ASN A 206 9.44 -12.36 -0.65
N ALA A 207 10.22 -11.43 -1.22
CA ALA A 207 11.65 -11.61 -1.45
C ALA A 207 12.51 -11.42 -0.19
N VAL A 208 12.01 -10.71 0.83
CA VAL A 208 12.64 -10.67 2.15
C VAL A 208 12.42 -12.02 2.83
N ASN A 209 13.31 -12.98 2.57
CA ASN A 209 13.12 -14.34 3.01
C ASN A 209 14.42 -15.12 3.23
N VAL A 210 14.39 -16.04 4.19
CA VAL A 210 15.46 -16.99 4.50
C VAL A 210 14.85 -18.35 4.84
N GLN A 211 15.61 -19.41 4.62
CA GLN A 211 15.21 -20.74 5.06
C GLN A 211 15.72 -20.94 6.49
N ASP A 212 14.79 -21.05 7.43
CA ASP A 212 15.08 -21.35 8.82
C ASP A 212 13.94 -22.21 9.39
N ALA A 213 14.30 -23.33 10.03
CA ALA A 213 13.32 -24.28 10.55
C ALA A 213 12.42 -23.70 11.67
N ARG A 214 12.81 -22.57 12.26
CA ARG A 214 12.02 -21.86 13.27
C ARG A 214 10.89 -21.03 12.66
N ILE A 215 10.97 -20.68 11.37
CA ILE A 215 9.90 -19.94 10.69
C ILE A 215 8.74 -20.90 10.45
N SER A 216 7.59 -20.61 11.06
CA SER A 216 6.39 -21.41 10.86
C SER A 216 5.67 -20.97 9.60
N ARG A 217 5.36 -21.94 8.76
CA ARG A 217 4.62 -21.74 7.51
C ARG A 217 3.54 -22.78 7.37
N MET A 218 2.43 -22.41 6.75
CA MET A 218 1.39 -23.36 6.40
C MET A 218 0.73 -22.95 5.07
N PRO A 219 0.11 -23.90 4.37
CA PRO A 219 -0.68 -23.59 3.18
C PRO A 219 -1.69 -22.46 3.41
N ALA A 220 -1.80 -21.53 2.48
CA ALA A 220 -2.59 -20.31 2.63
C ALA A 220 -4.09 -20.55 2.91
N TRP A 221 -4.66 -21.58 2.27
CA TRP A 221 -6.02 -22.04 2.51
C TRP A 221 -6.30 -22.56 3.94
N LEU A 222 -5.28 -22.97 4.71
CA LEU A 222 -5.48 -23.33 6.13
C LEU A 222 -5.52 -22.11 7.05
N VAL A 223 -4.96 -20.98 6.62
CA VAL A 223 -4.94 -19.72 7.38
C VAL A 223 -6.17 -18.89 7.08
N ARG A 224 -6.59 -18.86 5.81
CA ARG A 224 -7.75 -18.09 5.34
C ARG A 224 -8.46 -18.88 4.26
N ASP A 225 -9.74 -19.15 4.49
CA ASP A 225 -10.62 -19.76 3.49
C ASP A 225 -10.61 -18.95 2.20
N ASP A 226 -10.71 -19.64 1.06
CA ASP A 226 -10.72 -19.05 -0.28
C ASP A 226 -9.52 -18.15 -0.61
N SER A 227 -8.36 -18.41 0.01
CA SER A 227 -7.11 -17.73 -0.34
C SER A 227 -6.74 -17.98 -1.81
N ASP A 228 -6.45 -16.89 -2.52
CA ASP A 228 -5.94 -16.91 -3.90
C ASP A 228 -4.53 -17.53 -4.01
N LEU A 229 -3.82 -17.64 -2.89
CA LEU A 229 -2.52 -18.31 -2.81
C LEU A 229 -2.65 -19.84 -2.69
N GLY A 230 -3.86 -20.36 -2.41
CA GLY A 230 -4.16 -21.79 -2.37
C GLY A 230 -3.21 -22.60 -1.49
N GLY A 231 -2.51 -23.56 -2.11
CA GLY A 231 -1.56 -24.45 -1.43
C GLY A 231 -0.19 -23.84 -1.12
N LEU A 232 0.08 -22.60 -1.54
CA LEU A 232 1.35 -21.93 -1.26
C LEU A 232 1.53 -21.71 0.24
N HIS A 233 2.74 -21.93 0.72
CA HIS A 233 3.06 -21.82 2.14
C HIS A 233 3.32 -20.36 2.52
N VAL A 234 2.43 -19.82 3.34
CA VAL A 234 2.50 -18.45 3.86
C VAL A 234 3.08 -18.47 5.28
N THR A 235 3.76 -17.39 5.63
CA THR A 235 4.33 -17.19 6.96
C THR A 235 3.22 -16.98 7.98
N VAL A 236 3.26 -17.73 9.08
CA VAL A 236 2.30 -17.58 10.20
C VAL A 236 2.97 -17.20 11.50
N ASP A 237 4.25 -17.54 11.67
CA ASP A 237 5.04 -17.07 12.79
C ASP A 237 6.52 -16.93 12.38
N VAL A 238 7.14 -15.85 12.85
CA VAL A 238 8.57 -15.58 12.68
C VAL A 238 9.15 -15.29 14.05
N PRO A 239 9.79 -16.28 14.70
CA PRO A 239 10.46 -16.05 15.97
C PRO A 239 11.71 -15.18 15.78
N ALA A 240 12.34 -14.77 16.88
CA ALA A 240 13.61 -14.06 16.82
C ALA A 240 14.66 -14.88 16.06
N LEU A 241 15.17 -14.31 14.97
CA LEU A 241 16.17 -14.94 14.11
C LEU A 241 17.57 -14.36 14.42
N PRO A 242 18.65 -15.11 14.14
CA PRO A 242 20.01 -14.58 14.23
C PRO A 242 20.15 -13.37 13.30
N LEU A 243 20.84 -12.34 13.77
CA LEU A 243 21.02 -11.08 13.03
C LEU A 243 21.52 -11.30 11.60
N ALA A 244 22.47 -12.23 11.39
CA ALA A 244 22.99 -12.56 10.08
C ALA A 244 21.92 -13.08 9.09
N GLN A 245 20.92 -13.82 9.59
CA GLN A 245 19.82 -14.30 8.77
C GLN A 245 18.83 -13.20 8.42
N VAL A 246 18.54 -12.31 9.37
CA VAL A 246 17.73 -11.11 9.13
C VAL A 246 18.40 -10.22 8.06
N GLN A 247 19.70 -9.99 8.18
CA GLN A 247 20.49 -9.24 7.20
C GLN A 247 20.48 -9.92 5.81
N THR A 248 20.62 -11.25 5.77
CA THR A 248 20.53 -12.02 4.52
C THR A 248 19.15 -11.89 3.87
N ALA A 249 18.07 -11.97 4.65
CA ALA A 249 16.71 -11.80 4.15
C ALA A 249 16.50 -10.38 3.60
N LEU A 250 16.91 -9.35 4.34
CA LEU A 250 16.83 -7.95 3.90
C LEU A 250 17.65 -7.70 2.63
N GLN A 251 18.85 -8.27 2.52
CA GLN A 251 19.67 -8.15 1.31
C GLN A 251 18.97 -8.74 0.08
N ARG A 252 18.32 -9.89 0.22
CA ARG A 252 17.52 -10.51 -0.87
C ARG A 252 16.35 -9.63 -1.29
N GLY A 253 15.63 -9.08 -0.32
CA GLY A 253 14.55 -8.12 -0.60
C GLY A 253 15.07 -6.85 -1.27
N LEU A 254 16.20 -6.31 -0.82
CA LEU A 254 16.81 -5.12 -1.41
C LEU A 254 17.24 -5.35 -2.85
N LEU A 255 17.88 -6.49 -3.15
CA LEU A 255 18.25 -6.87 -4.51
C LEU A 255 17.02 -6.94 -5.42
N LYS A 256 15.92 -7.56 -4.95
CA LYS A 256 14.66 -7.57 -5.70
C LYS A 256 14.12 -6.16 -5.91
N ALA A 257 14.11 -5.31 -4.88
CA ALA A 257 13.62 -3.94 -5.00
C ALA A 257 14.45 -3.11 -5.97
N GLN A 258 15.77 -3.30 -6.02
CA GLN A 258 16.67 -2.66 -6.99
C GLN A 258 16.40 -3.14 -8.42
N GLU A 259 16.17 -4.43 -8.63
CA GLU A 259 15.75 -4.99 -9.93
C GLU A 259 14.44 -4.34 -10.41
N LEU A 260 13.42 -4.26 -9.53
CA LEU A 260 12.14 -3.64 -9.87
C LEU A 260 12.28 -2.14 -10.16
N LYS A 261 13.12 -1.43 -9.40
CA LYS A 261 13.44 -0.02 -9.65
C LYS A 261 14.09 0.18 -11.01
N ALA A 262 15.07 -0.65 -11.36
CA ALA A 262 15.72 -0.61 -12.68
C ALA A 262 14.74 -0.91 -13.82
N GLY A 263 13.72 -1.75 -13.58
CA GLY A 263 12.62 -2.00 -14.50
C GLY A 263 11.52 -0.93 -14.52
N GLY A 264 11.64 0.15 -13.73
CA GLY A 264 10.63 1.21 -13.64
C GLY A 264 9.33 0.80 -12.92
N LEU A 265 9.33 -0.33 -12.22
CA LEU A 265 8.14 -0.89 -11.55
C LEU A 265 7.90 -0.31 -10.16
N LEU A 266 8.93 0.31 -9.58
CA LEU A 266 8.82 1.14 -8.37
C LEU A 266 9.83 2.30 -8.43
N TRP A 267 9.60 3.33 -7.62
CA TRP A 267 10.51 4.47 -7.48
C TRP A 267 11.44 4.33 -6.26
N PHE A 268 10.88 3.89 -5.13
CA PHE A 268 11.61 3.67 -3.88
C PHE A 268 10.99 2.53 -3.08
N ALA A 269 11.82 1.82 -2.32
CA ALA A 269 11.37 0.87 -1.30
C ALA A 269 12.18 1.02 -0.01
N LEU A 270 11.50 0.94 1.13
CA LEU A 270 12.03 0.81 2.49
C LEU A 270 11.56 -0.52 3.07
N LEU A 271 12.49 -1.33 3.57
CA LEU A 271 12.27 -2.68 4.08
C LEU A 271 12.64 -2.71 5.56
N ALA A 272 11.82 -3.36 6.38
CA ALA A 272 12.09 -3.59 7.80
C ALA A 272 11.85 -5.06 8.18
N CYS A 273 12.75 -5.61 8.99
CA CYS A 273 12.63 -6.96 9.55
C CYS A 273 13.41 -7.04 10.88
N GLN A 274 12.74 -7.39 11.96
CA GLN A 274 13.24 -7.54 13.33
C GLN A 274 14.14 -6.37 13.78
N GLY A 275 13.69 -5.13 13.52
CA GLY A 275 14.40 -3.91 13.89
C GLY A 275 15.63 -3.57 13.03
N GLN A 276 15.83 -4.28 11.92
CA GLN A 276 16.83 -3.97 10.89
C GLN A 276 16.16 -3.39 9.64
N TYR A 277 16.89 -2.55 8.90
CA TYR A 277 16.35 -1.78 7.77
C TYR A 277 17.22 -1.85 6.52
N ALA A 278 16.61 -1.73 5.35
CA ALA A 278 17.27 -1.58 4.06
C ALA A 278 16.44 -0.71 3.11
N ALA A 279 17.08 0.03 2.18
CA ALA A 279 16.37 0.88 1.22
C ALA A 279 17.08 0.97 -0.15
N THR A 280 16.31 1.19 -1.22
CA THR A 280 16.81 1.26 -2.62
C THR A 280 17.58 2.53 -2.99
N SER A 281 17.69 3.50 -2.09
CA SER A 281 18.51 4.71 -2.21
C SER A 281 18.94 5.15 -0.82
N ASP A 282 20.09 5.84 -0.71
CA ASP A 282 20.50 6.47 0.55
C ASP A 282 19.39 7.41 1.03
N LEU A 283 18.92 7.19 2.26
CA LEU A 283 17.87 7.98 2.93
C LEU A 283 18.14 9.49 2.88
N ALA A 284 19.42 9.89 2.79
CA ALA A 284 19.86 11.27 2.65
C ALA A 284 19.22 12.03 1.48
N ALA A 285 18.82 11.34 0.39
CA ALA A 285 18.15 11.98 -0.74
C ALA A 285 16.68 12.35 -0.46
N LEU A 286 16.05 11.73 0.55
CA LEU A 286 14.67 12.03 0.98
C LEU A 286 14.60 13.16 2.02
N GLU A 287 15.71 13.44 2.71
CA GLU A 287 15.80 14.52 3.71
C GLU A 287 16.14 15.89 3.10
N GLN A 288 16.78 15.94 1.92
CA GLN A 288 17.21 17.19 1.26
C GLN A 288 16.07 18.05 0.67
N GLY A 289 14.81 17.68 0.88
CA GLY A 289 13.64 18.41 0.43
C GLY A 289 13.03 19.40 1.43
N ALA A 290 13.59 19.55 2.64
CA ALA A 290 13.03 20.45 3.65
C ALA A 290 13.13 21.93 3.20
N PRO A 291 12.00 22.65 2.98
CA PRO A 291 12.04 24.08 2.82
C PRO A 291 12.38 24.74 4.17
N SER A 292 13.22 25.77 4.12
CA SER A 292 13.51 26.64 5.26
C SER A 292 12.24 27.13 5.93
N GLU A 293 12.18 27.01 7.27
CA GLU A 293 11.09 27.43 8.15
C GLU A 293 10.39 28.73 7.70
N LYS A 294 9.25 28.59 7.03
CA LYS A 294 8.16 29.57 7.04
C LYS A 294 6.82 28.84 6.95
N ASN A 295 6.12 28.80 8.07
CA ASN A 295 4.71 28.46 8.29
C ASN A 295 3.91 28.06 7.04
N ILE A 296 3.76 26.75 6.83
CA ILE A 296 2.66 26.16 6.07
C ILE A 296 2.07 25.09 6.98
N ALA A 297 0.75 25.11 7.18
CA ALA A 297 0.05 24.15 8.02
C ALA A 297 0.32 22.72 7.50
N GLU A 298 1.13 21.96 8.26
CA GLU A 298 1.40 20.55 8.01
C GLU A 298 0.14 19.74 8.30
N VAL A 299 -0.49 19.20 7.26
CA VAL A 299 -1.54 18.19 7.41
C VAL A 299 -0.90 16.84 7.09
N GLU A 300 -0.84 15.98 8.11
CA GLU A 300 -0.22 14.66 8.03
C GLU A 300 -1.13 13.68 7.28
N VAL A 301 -0.56 12.95 6.32
CA VAL A 301 -1.24 11.79 5.70
C VAL A 301 -1.08 10.64 6.67
N GLY A 302 -2.03 10.51 7.60
CA GLY A 302 -2.08 9.41 8.55
C GLY A 302 -2.12 8.05 7.83
N SER A 303 -1.13 7.21 8.09
CA SER A 303 -1.23 5.76 7.89
C SER A 303 -2.17 5.21 8.95
N VAL A 304 -3.48 5.30 8.71
CA VAL A 304 -4.50 4.73 9.59
C VAL A 304 -4.72 3.28 9.19
N PHE A 305 -4.18 2.37 10.00
CA PHE A 305 -4.72 1.02 10.09
C PHE A 305 -5.78 1.04 11.20
N ALA A 306 -7.02 0.75 10.78
CA ALA A 306 -8.29 0.65 11.53
C ALA A 306 -8.94 1.98 11.95
#